data_AF-A0A413FV45-F1
#
_entry.id   AF-A0A413FV45-F1
#
_cell.length_a   1.000
_cell.length_b   1.000
_cell.length_c   1.000
_cell.angle_alpha   90.00
_cell.angle_beta   90.00
_cell.angle_gamma   90.00
#
_symmetry.space_group_name_H-M   'P 1'
#
loop_
_entity.id
_entity.type
_entity.pdbx_description
1 polymer ?
#
loop_
_entity_poly.entity_id
_entity_poly.type
_entity_poly.pdbx_seq_one_letter_code
_entity_poly.pdbx_strand_id
1 'polypeptide(L)'
;MNEEIMEAMEETNPSELDDIFEEAEPAEEETNPEPENPQQEEPEQPVYTLKHLGQEVQMGLDDLIMNAQKGLDYDHVRQEYDRMRNAPEFQILDRYAQQAGMTREQYVQELMRQEQEARVQQEVGRGVPEDVARRLLQLEQDKRQREAMEAQQRRQQEQRQAFVELAREYPGIKEFPPEVIQAVAKGEKPLSAYRAWENKQLRQKIAMFEQNQKNKETSPGSATGELSEDDPDGFMDAFSSVFR
;
A
#
# COMPACT_ATOMS: atom_id res chain seq x y z
N MET A 1 -24.91 -17.12 -33.61
CA MET A 1 -24.91 -15.74 -33.08
C MET A 1 -24.77 -15.81 -31.57
N ASN A 2 -23.53 -15.91 -31.11
CA ASN A 2 -23.01 -15.44 -29.81
C ASN A 2 -21.53 -15.89 -29.68
N GLU A 3 -20.78 -15.74 -30.79
CA GLU A 3 -19.32 -15.86 -30.82
C GLU A 3 -18.65 -14.47 -30.79
N GLU A 4 -19.41 -13.43 -30.46
CA GLU A 4 -19.02 -12.02 -30.67
C GLU A 4 -18.91 -11.22 -29.35
N ILE A 5 -18.69 -11.91 -28.22
CA ILE A 5 -18.49 -11.24 -26.91
C ILE A 5 -17.27 -11.81 -26.16
N MET A 6 -16.33 -12.43 -26.88
CA MET A 6 -15.08 -12.96 -26.32
C MET A 6 -13.86 -12.29 -26.95
N GLU A 7 -13.97 -11.01 -27.30
CA GLU A 7 -12.91 -10.22 -27.94
C GLU A 7 -12.97 -8.75 -27.46
N ALA A 8 -12.90 -8.55 -26.14
CA ALA A 8 -12.82 -7.19 -25.55
C ALA A 8 -12.08 -7.18 -24.20
N MET A 9 -11.14 -8.10 -23.98
CA MET A 9 -10.29 -8.11 -22.78
C MET A 9 -8.86 -8.54 -23.12
N GLU A 10 -8.23 -7.83 -24.05
CA GLU A 10 -6.77 -7.82 -24.17
C GLU A 10 -6.36 -6.45 -24.72
N GLU A 11 -5.23 -5.94 -24.20
CA GLU A 11 -4.61 -4.64 -24.54
C GLU A 11 -5.20 -3.38 -23.89
N THR A 12 -4.90 -3.19 -22.60
CA THR A 12 -4.60 -1.84 -22.09
C THR A 12 -3.12 -1.79 -21.74
N ASN A 13 -2.33 -1.54 -22.78
CA ASN A 13 -0.93 -1.17 -22.73
C ASN A 13 -0.82 0.21 -22.04
N PRO A 14 -0.07 0.38 -20.93
CA PRO A 14 -0.05 1.62 -20.16
C PRO A 14 0.89 2.70 -20.75
N SER A 15 1.07 2.77 -22.06
CA SER A 15 2.04 3.64 -22.73
C SER A 15 1.44 4.85 -23.47
N GLU A 16 0.22 5.27 -23.17
CA GLU A 16 -0.44 6.44 -23.81
C GLU A 16 -0.74 7.58 -22.83
N LEU A 17 0.26 8.02 -22.05
CA LEU A 17 0.15 9.24 -21.25
C LEU A 17 1.29 10.26 -21.46
N ASP A 18 2.20 10.01 -22.41
CA ASP A 18 3.32 10.91 -22.69
C ASP A 18 3.09 11.89 -23.88
N ASP A 19 1.98 11.76 -24.62
CA ASP A 19 1.70 12.58 -25.82
C ASP A 19 1.00 13.94 -25.54
N ILE A 20 1.50 14.74 -24.59
CA ILE A 20 1.01 16.13 -24.39
C ILE A 20 2.14 17.18 -24.39
N PHE A 21 3.40 16.79 -24.59
CA PHE A 21 4.50 17.76 -24.57
C PHE A 21 5.57 17.48 -25.63
N GLU A 22 5.22 17.56 -26.91
CA GLU A 22 6.24 17.73 -27.96
C GLU A 22 5.66 18.32 -29.25
N GLU A 23 5.75 19.65 -29.39
CA GLU A 23 5.75 20.27 -30.72
C GLU A 23 6.52 21.60 -30.68
N ALA A 24 7.81 21.55 -31.02
CA ALA A 24 8.57 22.65 -31.58
C ALA A 24 9.78 22.10 -32.35
N GLU A 25 9.61 21.95 -33.67
CA GLU A 25 10.66 21.62 -34.63
C GLU A 25 11.60 22.83 -34.93
N PRO A 26 12.76 22.62 -35.61
CA PRO A 26 14.06 23.19 -35.23
C PRO A 26 14.51 24.40 -36.07
N ALA A 27 15.58 25.07 -35.62
CA ALA A 27 16.36 26.00 -36.44
C ALA A 27 17.87 25.88 -36.14
N GLU A 28 18.55 25.28 -37.12
CA GLU A 28 19.91 25.47 -37.67
C GLU A 28 21.15 25.70 -36.77
N GLU A 29 22.20 24.99 -37.20
CA GLU A 29 23.57 24.91 -36.68
C GLU A 29 24.37 26.22 -36.82
N GLU A 30 25.18 26.56 -35.80
CA GLU A 30 26.52 27.11 -36.01
C GLU A 30 27.51 26.56 -34.97
N THR A 31 28.59 26.00 -35.48
CA THR A 31 29.74 25.40 -34.78
C THR A 31 30.78 26.45 -34.34
N ASN A 32 31.25 26.42 -33.08
CA ASN A 32 32.69 26.37 -32.65
C ASN A 32 32.82 26.39 -31.09
N PRO A 33 33.99 26.13 -30.45
CA PRO A 33 34.18 25.02 -29.52
C PRO A 33 34.43 25.43 -28.05
N GLU A 34 34.31 24.41 -27.17
CA GLU A 34 34.73 24.22 -25.76
C GLU A 34 35.36 25.35 -24.93
N PRO A 35 35.03 25.38 -23.62
CA PRO A 35 35.88 24.65 -22.68
C PRO A 35 35.11 23.69 -21.76
N GLU A 36 35.81 22.62 -21.40
CA GLU A 36 35.50 21.60 -20.38
C GLU A 36 34.81 22.20 -19.13
N ASN A 37 33.67 21.63 -18.78
CA ASN A 37 33.16 21.66 -17.40
C ASN A 37 32.93 20.20 -16.98
N PRO A 38 33.40 19.76 -15.80
CA PRO A 38 33.44 18.36 -15.44
C PRO A 38 32.02 17.80 -15.41
N GLN A 39 31.83 16.65 -16.06
CA GLN A 39 30.67 15.79 -15.85
C GLN A 39 30.46 15.62 -14.35
N GLN A 40 29.35 16.17 -13.85
CA GLN A 40 28.71 15.63 -12.67
C GLN A 40 28.28 14.22 -13.04
N GLU A 41 29.08 13.24 -12.63
CA GLU A 41 28.64 11.86 -12.52
C GLU A 41 27.41 11.84 -11.62
N GLU A 42 26.22 11.71 -12.21
CA GLU A 42 25.08 11.19 -11.47
C GLU A 42 25.52 9.84 -10.88
N PRO A 43 25.28 9.59 -9.57
CA PRO A 43 25.76 8.37 -8.95
C PRO A 43 25.16 7.17 -9.68
N GLU A 44 26.01 6.34 -10.29
CA GLU A 44 25.62 5.05 -10.86
C GLU A 44 24.83 4.28 -9.79
N GLN A 45 23.53 4.09 -10.03
CA GLN A 45 22.70 3.36 -9.09
C GLN A 45 23.28 1.95 -8.96
N PRO A 46 23.57 1.47 -7.73
CA PRO A 46 24.22 0.18 -7.55
C PRO A 46 23.32 -0.93 -8.08
N VAL A 47 23.80 -1.61 -9.13
CA VAL A 47 23.15 -2.79 -9.70
C VAL A 47 23.63 -4.02 -8.92
N TYR A 48 22.69 -4.75 -8.34
CA TYR A 48 22.96 -5.96 -7.56
C TYR A 48 22.62 -7.20 -8.37
N THR A 49 23.50 -8.19 -8.35
CA THR A 49 23.23 -9.49 -8.97
C THR A 49 22.55 -10.39 -7.96
N LEU A 50 21.29 -10.73 -8.21
CA LEU A 50 20.49 -11.65 -7.41
C LEU A 50 20.37 -12.99 -8.13
N LYS A 51 20.50 -14.09 -7.40
CA LYS A 51 20.22 -15.42 -7.93
C LYS A 51 18.77 -15.78 -7.67
N HIS A 52 17.90 -15.57 -8.65
CA HIS A 52 16.48 -15.89 -8.58
C HIS A 52 16.17 -17.15 -9.40
N LEU A 53 15.62 -18.19 -8.76
CA LEU A 53 15.28 -19.48 -9.40
C LEU A 53 16.44 -20.14 -10.20
N GLY A 54 17.69 -19.85 -9.82
CA GLY A 54 18.89 -20.38 -10.47
C GLY A 54 19.47 -19.50 -11.58
N GLN A 55 18.80 -18.41 -11.97
CA GLN A 55 19.31 -17.42 -12.93
C GLN A 55 19.86 -16.20 -12.20
N GLU A 56 20.94 -15.62 -12.73
CA GLU A 56 21.53 -14.38 -12.24
C GLU A 56 20.80 -13.20 -12.88
N VAL A 57 20.03 -12.47 -12.08
CA VAL A 57 19.27 -11.30 -12.48
C VAL A 57 19.94 -10.08 -11.88
N GLN A 58 20.31 -9.13 -12.72
CA GLN A 58 20.82 -7.84 -12.29
C GLN A 58 19.65 -6.90 -12.04
N MET A 59 19.63 -6.27 -10.87
CA MET A 59 18.50 -5.49 -10.40
C MET A 59 18.99 -4.27 -9.60
N GLY A 60 18.36 -3.12 -9.81
CA GLY A 60 18.68 -1.91 -9.06
C GLY A 60 18.28 -2.02 -7.57
N LEU A 61 18.80 -1.12 -6.74
CA LEU A 61 18.51 -1.07 -5.30
C LEU A 61 17.00 -1.00 -5.01
N ASP A 62 16.27 -0.15 -5.73
CA ASP A 62 14.84 0.08 -5.51
C ASP A 62 14.00 -1.18 -5.80
N ASP A 63 14.29 -1.85 -6.92
CA ASP A 63 13.65 -3.11 -7.28
C ASP A 63 13.99 -4.24 -6.29
N LEU A 64 15.21 -4.24 -5.75
CA LEU A 64 15.64 -5.18 -4.72
C LEU A 64 14.86 -4.98 -3.41
N ILE A 65 14.68 -3.72 -2.99
CA ILE A 65 13.87 -3.36 -1.81
C ILE A 65 12.40 -3.76 -2.03
N MET A 66 11.84 -3.42 -3.20
CA MET A 66 10.46 -3.79 -3.54
C MET A 66 10.26 -5.31 -3.51
N ASN A 67 11.16 -6.08 -4.10
CA ASN A 67 11.05 -7.54 -4.10
C ASN A 67 11.28 -8.15 -2.71
N ALA A 68 12.15 -7.54 -1.88
CA ALA A 68 12.31 -7.93 -0.49
C ALA A 68 11.02 -7.69 0.33
N GLN A 69 10.37 -6.54 0.14
CA GLN A 69 9.07 -6.24 0.76
C GLN A 69 8.00 -7.25 0.34
N LYS A 70 7.89 -7.53 -0.98
CA LYS A 70 6.96 -8.55 -1.50
C LYS A 70 7.25 -9.94 -0.94
N GLY A 71 8.52 -10.30 -0.74
CA GLY A 71 8.90 -11.56 -0.11
C GLY A 71 8.41 -11.68 1.34
N LEU A 72 8.58 -10.60 2.13
CA LEU A 72 8.07 -10.55 3.50
C LEU A 72 6.54 -10.62 3.55
N ASP A 73 5.85 -9.92 2.66
CA ASP A 73 4.39 -9.98 2.54
C ASP A 73 3.91 -11.37 2.11
N TYR A 74 4.61 -12.01 1.18
CA TYR A 74 4.30 -13.38 0.75
C TYR A 74 4.45 -14.38 1.89
N ASP A 75 5.52 -14.29 2.69
CA ASP A 75 5.71 -15.14 3.85
C ASP A 75 4.58 -14.94 4.88
N HIS A 76 4.15 -13.71 5.11
CA HIS A 76 3.02 -13.42 6.00
C HIS A 76 1.71 -14.02 5.47
N VAL A 77 1.36 -13.77 4.20
CA VAL A 77 0.15 -14.32 3.56
C VAL A 77 0.20 -15.84 3.55
N ARG A 78 1.38 -16.43 3.32
CA ARG A 78 1.56 -17.88 3.32
C ARG A 78 1.33 -18.48 4.70
N GLN A 79 1.87 -17.85 5.74
CA GLN A 79 1.63 -18.27 7.12
C GLN A 79 0.14 -18.18 7.49
N GLU A 80 -0.55 -17.10 7.13
CA GLU A 80 -1.98 -16.95 7.36
C GLU A 80 -2.79 -17.99 6.58
N TYR A 81 -2.43 -18.24 5.31
CA TYR A 81 -3.05 -19.28 4.51
C TYR A 81 -2.86 -20.67 5.13
N ASP A 82 -1.64 -21.01 5.57
CA ASP A 82 -1.36 -22.30 6.19
C ASP A 82 -2.06 -22.41 7.55
N ARG A 83 -2.20 -21.33 8.33
CA ARG A 83 -3.02 -21.29 9.56
C ARG A 83 -4.49 -21.57 9.25
N MET A 84 -5.07 -20.88 8.26
CA MET A 84 -6.46 -21.06 7.87
C MET A 84 -6.70 -22.47 7.32
N ARG A 85 -5.83 -22.96 6.45
CA ARG A 85 -5.93 -24.30 5.87
C ARG A 85 -5.86 -25.39 6.93
N ASN A 86 -5.03 -25.20 7.95
CA ASN A 86 -4.87 -26.15 9.04
C ASN A 86 -5.81 -25.88 10.22
N ALA A 87 -6.75 -24.93 10.11
CA ALA A 87 -7.68 -24.64 11.19
C ALA A 87 -8.54 -25.89 11.50
N PRO A 88 -8.83 -26.16 12.79
CA PRO A 88 -9.48 -27.40 13.22
C PRO A 88 -10.85 -27.61 12.55
N GLU A 89 -11.56 -26.53 12.22
CA GLU A 89 -12.85 -26.56 11.53
C GLU A 89 -12.74 -27.22 10.14
N PHE A 90 -11.69 -26.88 9.39
CA PHE A 90 -11.46 -27.47 8.07
C PHE A 90 -11.01 -28.92 8.17
N GLN A 91 -10.21 -29.27 9.18
CA GLN A 91 -9.80 -30.66 9.41
C GLN A 91 -11.01 -31.57 9.69
N ILE A 92 -12.00 -31.06 10.44
CA ILE A 92 -13.24 -31.77 10.72
C ILE A 92 -14.04 -31.99 9.42
N LEU A 93 -14.17 -30.96 8.60
CA LEU A 93 -14.83 -31.07 7.29
C LEU A 93 -14.11 -32.04 6.36
N ASP A 94 -12.77 -32.00 6.31
CA ASP A 94 -11.95 -32.91 5.53
C ASP A 94 -12.16 -34.36 5.98
N ARG A 95 -12.25 -34.62 7.28
CA ARG A 95 -12.53 -35.95 7.82
C ARG A 95 -13.92 -36.45 7.41
N TYR A 96 -14.95 -35.63 7.52
CA TYR A 96 -16.30 -36.03 7.11
C TYR A 96 -16.41 -36.23 5.60
N ALA A 97 -15.77 -35.37 4.82
CA ALA A 97 -15.69 -35.51 3.37
C ALA A 97 -14.98 -36.83 2.99
N GLN A 98 -13.86 -37.15 3.62
CA GLN A 98 -13.15 -38.43 3.43
C GLN A 98 -14.00 -39.64 3.81
N GLN A 99 -14.76 -39.57 4.91
CA GLN A 99 -15.69 -40.64 5.30
C GLN A 99 -16.82 -40.83 4.27
N ALA A 100 -17.29 -39.74 3.67
CA ALA A 100 -18.28 -39.76 2.59
C ALA A 100 -17.68 -40.10 1.21
N GLY A 101 -16.35 -40.26 1.11
CA GLY A 101 -15.65 -40.47 -0.17
C GLY A 101 -15.71 -39.26 -1.13
N MET A 102 -15.95 -38.06 -0.60
CA MET A 102 -16.10 -36.81 -1.35
C MET A 102 -14.91 -35.88 -1.09
N THR A 103 -14.67 -34.92 -2.00
CA THR A 103 -13.78 -33.79 -1.68
C THR A 103 -14.48 -32.86 -0.69
N ARG A 104 -13.71 -32.06 0.06
CA ARG A 104 -14.28 -31.07 0.99
C ARG A 104 -15.30 -30.16 0.30
N GLU A 105 -14.99 -29.70 -0.90
CA GLU A 105 -15.88 -28.83 -1.67
C GLU A 105 -17.20 -29.53 -2.03
N GLN A 106 -17.13 -30.77 -2.54
CA GLN A 106 -18.31 -31.58 -2.83
C GLN A 106 -19.15 -31.83 -1.58
N TYR A 107 -18.50 -32.12 -0.45
CA TYR A 107 -19.19 -32.35 0.82
C TYR A 107 -19.91 -31.10 1.32
N VAL A 108 -19.30 -29.91 1.19
CA VAL A 108 -19.93 -28.64 1.53
C VAL A 108 -21.14 -28.36 0.63
N GLN A 109 -21.03 -28.62 -0.68
CA GLN A 109 -22.15 -28.49 -1.61
C GLN A 109 -23.31 -29.43 -1.24
N GLU A 110 -23.00 -30.67 -0.88
CA GLU A 110 -24.02 -31.63 -0.44
C GLU A 110 -24.70 -31.21 0.87
N LEU A 111 -23.94 -30.69 1.84
CA LEU A 111 -24.50 -30.11 3.06
C LEU A 111 -25.44 -28.95 2.78
N MET A 112 -25.04 -28.02 1.88
CA MET A 112 -25.89 -26.91 1.46
C MET A 112 -27.17 -27.41 0.79
N ARG A 113 -27.07 -28.44 -0.06
CA ARG A 113 -28.23 -29.05 -0.72
C ARG A 113 -29.18 -29.69 0.29
N GLN A 114 -28.66 -30.45 1.24
CA GLN A 114 -29.47 -31.07 2.31
C GLN A 114 -30.16 -30.03 3.18
N GLU A 115 -29.49 -28.93 3.52
CA GLU A 115 -30.10 -27.83 4.27
C GLU A 115 -31.26 -27.20 3.48
N GLN A 116 -31.07 -26.98 2.19
CA GLN A 116 -32.13 -26.45 1.31
C GLN A 116 -33.31 -27.41 1.22
N GLU A 117 -33.07 -28.70 1.03
CA GLU A 117 -34.12 -29.71 0.98
C GLU A 117 -34.88 -29.80 2.31
N ALA A 118 -34.19 -29.73 3.45
CA ALA A 118 -34.83 -29.71 4.77
C ALA A 118 -35.72 -28.48 4.96
N ARG A 119 -35.29 -27.29 4.50
CA ARG A 119 -36.11 -26.07 4.51
C ARG A 119 -37.35 -26.20 3.63
N VAL A 120 -37.19 -26.76 2.42
CA VAL A 120 -38.33 -27.03 1.53
C VAL A 120 -39.32 -27.98 2.21
N GLN A 121 -38.85 -29.08 2.82
CA GLN A 121 -39.70 -30.02 3.55
C GLN A 121 -40.41 -29.36 4.74
N GLN A 122 -39.75 -28.42 5.43
CA GLN A 122 -40.37 -27.66 6.52
C GLN A 122 -41.54 -26.81 6.01
N GLU A 123 -41.39 -26.10 4.88
CA GLU A 123 -42.48 -25.31 4.29
C GLU A 123 -43.59 -26.20 3.74
N VAL A 124 -43.25 -27.36 3.17
CA VAL A 124 -44.24 -28.37 2.76
C VAL A 124 -45.04 -28.89 3.95
N GLY A 125 -44.39 -29.14 5.07
CA GLY A 125 -45.06 -29.51 6.33
C GLY A 125 -46.00 -28.43 6.87
N ARG A 126 -45.83 -27.17 6.47
CA ARG A 126 -46.73 -26.05 6.78
C ARG A 126 -47.87 -25.89 5.77
N GLY A 127 -47.96 -26.77 4.77
CA GLY A 127 -49.00 -26.76 3.74
C GLY A 127 -48.66 -25.95 2.49
N VAL A 128 -47.40 -25.51 2.32
CA VAL A 128 -46.95 -24.86 1.08
C VAL A 128 -46.64 -25.95 0.03
N PRO A 129 -47.16 -25.87 -1.20
CA PRO A 129 -46.78 -26.82 -2.26
C PRO A 129 -45.27 -26.80 -2.52
N GLU A 130 -44.68 -27.97 -2.79
CA GLU A 130 -43.22 -28.13 -2.94
C GLU A 130 -42.62 -27.19 -3.99
N ASP A 131 -43.26 -27.09 -5.16
CA ASP A 131 -42.82 -26.21 -6.25
C ASP A 131 -42.78 -24.73 -5.82
N VAL A 132 -43.76 -24.32 -5.01
CA VAL A 132 -43.84 -22.96 -4.48
C VAL A 132 -42.77 -22.74 -3.43
N ALA A 133 -42.56 -23.70 -2.52
CA ALA A 133 -41.52 -23.63 -1.49
C ALA A 133 -40.11 -23.51 -2.11
N ARG A 134 -39.80 -24.32 -3.13
CA ARG A 134 -38.53 -24.25 -3.87
C ARG A 134 -38.34 -22.88 -4.52
N ARG A 135 -39.37 -22.36 -5.18
CA ARG A 135 -39.31 -21.04 -5.85
C ARG A 135 -39.13 -19.89 -4.86
N LEU A 136 -39.80 -19.94 -3.71
CA LEU A 136 -39.65 -18.93 -2.66
C LEU A 136 -38.23 -18.91 -2.11
N LEU A 137 -37.65 -20.09 -1.84
CA LEU A 137 -36.27 -20.19 -1.36
C LEU A 137 -35.27 -19.65 -2.38
N GLN A 138 -35.46 -19.95 -3.67
CA GLN A 138 -34.61 -19.41 -4.74
C GLN A 138 -34.71 -17.88 -4.83
N LEU A 139 -35.93 -17.33 -4.79
CA LEU A 139 -36.14 -15.88 -4.80
C LEU A 139 -35.49 -15.20 -3.59
N GLU A 140 -35.53 -15.82 -2.42
CA GLU A 140 -34.87 -15.32 -1.22
C GLU A 140 -33.35 -15.31 -1.37
N GLN A 141 -32.77 -16.40 -1.90
CA GLN A 141 -31.33 -16.48 -2.18
C GLN A 141 -30.90 -15.42 -3.19
N ASP A 142 -31.61 -15.29 -4.31
CA ASP A 142 -31.33 -14.29 -5.34
C ASP A 142 -31.41 -12.87 -4.78
N LYS A 143 -32.42 -12.59 -3.95
CA LYS A 143 -32.57 -11.29 -3.28
C LYS A 143 -31.39 -11.01 -2.34
N ARG A 144 -31.02 -11.96 -1.48
CA ARG A 144 -29.86 -11.82 -0.58
C ARG A 144 -28.57 -11.61 -1.35
N GLN A 145 -28.36 -12.32 -2.46
CA GLN A 145 -27.19 -12.15 -3.31
C GLN A 145 -27.16 -10.75 -3.93
N ARG A 146 -28.29 -10.27 -4.46
CA ARG A 146 -28.39 -8.90 -5.01
C ARG A 146 -28.11 -7.84 -3.96
N GLU A 147 -28.72 -7.95 -2.78
CA GLU A 147 -28.49 -7.03 -1.66
C GLU A 147 -27.02 -7.05 -1.20
N ALA A 148 -26.39 -8.23 -1.14
CA ALA A 148 -24.98 -8.35 -0.80
C ALA A 148 -24.07 -7.71 -1.84
N MET A 149 -24.34 -7.92 -3.14
CA MET A 149 -23.62 -7.29 -4.25
C MET A 149 -23.78 -5.78 -4.24
N GLU A 150 -25.00 -5.28 -4.08
CA GLU A 150 -25.28 -3.84 -4.00
C GLU A 150 -24.60 -3.20 -2.78
N ALA A 151 -24.69 -3.83 -1.61
CA ALA A 151 -24.00 -3.36 -0.40
C ALA A 151 -22.48 -3.39 -0.55
N GLN A 152 -21.93 -4.35 -1.28
CA GLN A 152 -20.50 -4.40 -1.58
C GLN A 152 -20.11 -3.30 -2.56
N GLN A 153 -20.87 -3.10 -3.65
CA GLN A 153 -20.63 -2.03 -4.61
C GLN A 153 -20.72 -0.66 -3.94
N ARG A 154 -21.75 -0.44 -3.12
CA ARG A 154 -21.91 0.80 -2.35
C ARG A 154 -20.73 1.04 -1.43
N ARG A 155 -20.28 0.02 -0.67
CA ARG A 155 -19.08 0.15 0.18
C ARG A 155 -17.82 0.46 -0.63
N GLN A 156 -17.64 -0.17 -1.79
CA GLN A 156 -16.51 0.15 -2.68
C GLN A 156 -16.59 1.57 -3.23
N GLN A 157 -17.78 2.04 -3.62
CA GLN A 157 -17.98 3.41 -4.09
C GLN A 157 -17.71 4.42 -2.96
N GLU A 158 -18.22 4.18 -1.75
CA GLU A 158 -17.96 5.03 -0.59
C GLU A 158 -16.46 5.08 -0.25
N GLN A 159 -15.76 3.96 -0.30
CA GLN A 159 -14.30 3.92 -0.12
C GLN A 159 -13.59 4.71 -1.22
N ARG A 160 -13.91 4.46 -2.50
CA ARG A 160 -13.32 5.17 -3.64
C ARG A 160 -13.54 6.69 -3.52
N GLN A 161 -14.75 7.12 -3.19
CA GLN A 161 -15.07 8.54 -2.98
C GLN A 161 -14.21 9.13 -1.86
N ALA A 162 -14.05 8.43 -0.74
CA ALA A 162 -13.23 8.92 0.37
C ALA A 162 -11.74 9.09 -0.01
N PHE A 163 -11.20 8.24 -0.89
CA PHE A 163 -9.85 8.42 -1.43
C PHE A 163 -9.77 9.53 -2.50
N VAL A 164 -10.80 9.70 -3.32
CA VAL A 164 -10.88 10.81 -4.30
C VAL A 164 -10.93 12.16 -3.58
N GLU A 165 -11.68 12.27 -2.49
CA GLU A 165 -11.71 13.47 -1.64
C GLU A 165 -10.31 13.82 -1.11
N LEU A 166 -9.56 12.80 -0.66
CA LEU A 166 -8.17 12.98 -0.21
C LEU A 166 -7.25 13.43 -1.35
N ALA A 167 -7.30 12.76 -2.51
CA ALA A 167 -6.47 13.09 -3.65
C ALA A 167 -6.72 14.51 -4.20
N ARG A 168 -7.97 15.00 -4.08
CA ARG A 168 -8.34 16.37 -4.47
C ARG A 168 -7.72 17.42 -3.55
N GLU A 169 -7.65 17.16 -2.24
CA GLU A 169 -7.08 18.11 -1.28
C GLU A 169 -5.56 18.05 -1.21
N TYR A 170 -4.99 16.87 -1.39
CA TYR A 170 -3.56 16.64 -1.36
C TYR A 170 -3.08 15.99 -2.67
N PRO A 171 -3.07 16.76 -3.77
CA PRO A 171 -2.54 16.28 -5.05
C PRO A 171 -1.03 16.09 -4.91
N GLY A 172 -0.55 14.84 -4.99
CA GLY A 172 0.88 14.51 -4.91
C GLY A 172 1.28 13.53 -3.81
N ILE A 173 0.36 13.04 -2.99
CA ILE A 173 0.66 11.93 -2.06
C ILE A 173 0.94 10.66 -2.88
N LYS A 174 2.18 10.16 -2.81
CA LYS A 174 2.57 8.87 -3.41
C LYS A 174 2.50 7.72 -2.40
N GLU A 175 2.77 8.00 -1.12
CA GLU A 175 2.83 7.00 -0.07
C GLU A 175 2.11 7.46 1.20
N PHE A 176 1.44 6.53 1.88
CA PHE A 176 0.74 6.80 3.13
C PHE A 176 1.62 6.48 4.34
N PRO A 177 1.73 7.40 5.32
CA PRO A 177 2.40 7.10 6.58
C PRO A 177 1.73 5.92 7.31
N PRO A 178 2.50 5.09 8.05
CA PRO A 178 1.96 3.93 8.77
C PRO A 178 0.80 4.29 9.71
N GLU A 179 0.83 5.46 10.35
CA GLU A 179 -0.25 5.92 11.22
C GLU A 179 -1.57 6.15 10.48
N VAL A 180 -1.49 6.66 9.24
CA VAL A 180 -2.66 6.90 8.39
C VAL A 180 -3.24 5.57 7.92
N ILE A 181 -2.39 4.63 7.50
CA ILE A 181 -2.82 3.28 7.10
C ILE A 181 -3.54 2.58 8.26
N GLN A 182 -2.97 2.64 9.47
CA GLN A 182 -3.59 2.04 10.66
C GLN A 182 -4.92 2.72 11.03
N ALA A 183 -5.02 4.04 10.92
CA ALA A 183 -6.26 4.77 11.17
C ALA A 183 -7.35 4.38 10.18
N VAL A 184 -7.02 4.27 8.89
CA VAL A 184 -7.95 3.81 7.84
C VAL A 184 -8.36 2.36 8.07
N ALA A 185 -7.43 1.48 8.45
CA ALA A 185 -7.73 0.09 8.80
C ALA A 185 -8.68 -0.04 10.00
N LYS A 186 -8.67 0.94 10.92
CA LYS A 186 -9.63 1.05 12.04
C LYS A 186 -10.99 1.61 11.63
N GLY A 187 -11.16 2.02 10.38
CA GLY A 187 -12.39 2.57 9.82
C GLY A 187 -12.47 4.09 9.78
N GLU A 188 -11.37 4.80 10.04
CA GLU A 188 -11.35 6.26 9.85
C GLU A 188 -11.33 6.62 8.35
N LYS A 189 -11.93 7.77 8.00
CA LYS A 189 -11.88 8.27 6.62
C LYS A 189 -10.44 8.64 6.24
N PRO A 190 -9.91 8.24 5.08
CA PRO A 190 -8.54 8.54 4.63
C PRO A 190 -8.15 10.02 4.76
N LEU A 191 -9.03 10.92 4.33
CA LEU A 191 -8.80 12.36 4.43
C LEU A 191 -8.64 12.85 5.88
N SER A 192 -9.48 12.35 6.80
CA SER A 192 -9.41 12.72 8.22
C SER A 192 -8.14 12.21 8.86
N ALA A 193 -7.79 10.94 8.58
CA ALA A 193 -6.58 10.31 9.10
C ALA A 193 -5.32 11.07 8.64
N TYR A 194 -5.26 11.45 7.36
CA TYR A 194 -4.13 12.20 6.82
C TYR A 194 -3.99 13.60 7.44
N ARG A 195 -5.10 14.34 7.56
CA ARG A 195 -5.13 15.65 8.24
C ARG A 195 -4.68 15.54 9.70
N ALA A 196 -5.09 14.50 10.42
CA ALA A 196 -4.68 14.29 11.80
C ALA A 196 -3.17 14.05 11.92
N TRP A 197 -2.61 13.26 11.00
CA TRP A 197 -1.17 13.05 10.90
C TRP A 197 -0.41 14.34 10.56
N GLU A 198 -0.86 15.10 9.56
CA GLU A 198 -0.24 16.37 9.18
C GLU A 198 -0.25 17.37 10.34
N ASN A 199 -1.38 17.50 11.04
CA ASN A 199 -1.48 18.34 12.23
C ASN A 199 -0.49 17.93 13.33
N LYS A 200 -0.29 16.62 13.52
CA LYS A 200 0.70 16.12 14.48
C LYS A 200 2.12 16.49 14.06
N GLN A 201 2.45 16.34 12.79
CA GLN A 201 3.76 16.72 12.24
C GLN A 201 4.02 18.22 12.39
N LEU A 202 3.03 19.07 12.08
CA LEU A 202 3.14 20.52 12.24
C LEU A 202 3.35 20.91 13.71
N ARG A 203 2.60 20.31 14.64
CA ARG A 203 2.77 20.56 16.09
C ARG A 203 4.16 20.16 16.58
N GLN A 204 4.69 19.05 16.10
CA GLN A 204 6.05 18.62 16.42
C GLN A 204 7.09 19.61 15.89
N LYS A 205 6.94 20.08 14.63
CA LYS A 205 7.84 21.10 14.06
C LYS A 205 7.81 22.41 14.85
N ILE A 206 6.63 22.88 15.23
CA ILE A 206 6.48 24.09 16.07
C ILE A 206 7.16 23.89 17.42
N ALA A 207 6.92 22.77 18.10
CA ALA A 207 7.54 22.48 19.39
C ALA A 207 9.07 22.42 19.30
N MET A 208 9.61 21.79 18.24
CA MET A 208 11.06 21.77 17.98
C MET A 208 11.61 23.17 17.71
N PHE A 209 10.91 23.98 16.92
CA PHE A 209 11.32 25.35 16.63
C PHE A 209 11.33 26.23 17.89
N GLU A 210 10.27 26.14 18.71
CA GLU A 210 10.18 26.84 20.00
C GLU A 210 11.26 26.38 20.98
N GLN A 211 11.55 25.08 21.04
CA GLN A 211 12.62 24.56 21.88
C GLN A 211 13.99 25.05 21.41
N ASN A 212 14.23 25.06 20.10
CA ASN A 212 15.48 25.58 19.52
C ASN A 212 15.64 27.08 19.78
N GLN A 213 14.57 27.88 19.69
CA GLN A 213 14.56 29.30 20.06
C GLN A 213 14.93 29.48 21.53
N LYS A 214 14.24 28.78 22.44
CA LYS A 214 14.53 28.83 23.88
C LYS A 214 15.97 28.43 24.19
N ASN A 215 16.48 27.38 23.54
CA ASN A 215 17.87 26.95 23.71
C ASN A 215 18.85 28.01 23.21
N LYS A 216 18.57 28.73 22.11
CA LYS A 216 19.40 29.85 21.66
C LYS A 216 19.38 31.04 22.63
N GLU A 217 18.22 31.36 23.21
CA GLU A 217 18.07 32.46 24.17
C GLU A 217 18.71 32.15 25.55
N THR A 218 18.72 30.88 25.95
CA THR A 218 19.20 30.45 27.28
C THR A 218 20.59 29.81 27.25
N SER A 219 21.16 29.52 26.08
CA SER A 219 22.52 29.02 25.96
C SER A 219 23.51 30.18 26.08
N PRO A 220 24.39 30.19 27.10
CA PRO A 220 25.48 31.16 27.17
C PRO A 220 26.55 30.73 26.16
N GLY A 221 26.46 31.22 24.93
CA GLY A 221 27.49 30.97 23.92
C GLY A 221 26.99 30.85 22.49
N SER A 222 26.38 31.90 21.94
CA SER A 222 26.65 32.24 20.54
C SER A 222 27.64 33.39 20.57
N ALA A 223 28.91 33.05 20.81
CA ALA A 223 30.00 33.93 20.44
C ALA A 223 29.94 34.07 18.91
N THR A 224 29.24 35.09 18.44
CA THR A 224 29.66 35.82 17.25
C THR A 224 31.11 36.20 17.52
N GLY A 225 32.03 35.37 17.04
CA GLY A 225 33.45 35.67 16.99
C GLY A 225 33.64 36.81 16.01
N GLU A 226 33.32 38.02 16.46
CA GLU A 226 33.97 39.22 15.99
C GLU A 226 35.38 39.11 16.57
N LEU A 227 36.31 38.66 15.72
CA LEU A 227 37.73 38.65 16.02
C LEU A 227 38.13 40.09 16.29
N SER A 228 38.14 40.48 17.56
CA SER A 228 38.98 41.56 18.03
C SER A 228 40.42 41.09 17.81
N GLU A 229 41.03 41.54 16.72
CA GLU A 229 42.49 41.56 16.58
C GLU A 229 43.04 42.43 17.70
N ASP A 230 43.30 41.86 18.87
CA ASP A 230 44.24 42.32 19.90
C ASP A 230 43.84 41.69 21.25
N ASP A 231 44.25 40.44 21.47
CA ASP A 231 44.72 39.98 22.79
C ASP A 231 45.26 38.54 22.65
N PRO A 232 46.57 38.29 22.74
CA PRO A 232 47.09 36.94 22.80
C PRO A 232 46.66 36.30 24.13
N ASP A 233 45.77 35.31 24.04
CA ASP A 233 45.25 34.52 25.16
C ASP A 233 46.35 34.09 26.14
N GLY A 234 46.22 34.51 27.41
CA GLY A 234 47.11 34.13 28.53
C GLY A 234 47.22 32.62 28.80
N PHE A 235 46.48 31.79 28.07
CA PHE A 235 46.61 30.34 28.06
C PHE A 235 47.85 29.87 27.30
N MET A 236 48.26 30.58 26.24
CA MET A 236 49.47 30.26 25.46
C MET A 236 50.77 30.55 26.22
N ASP A 237 50.77 31.55 27.10
CA ASP A 237 51.93 31.90 27.92
C ASP A 237 52.17 30.89 29.05
N ALA A 238 51.10 30.31 29.61
CA ALA A 238 51.24 29.27 30.63
C ALA A 238 51.84 27.98 30.05
N PHE A 239 51.46 27.59 28.82
CA PHE A 239 51.93 26.37 28.18
C PHE A 239 53.38 26.46 27.70
N SER A 240 53.83 27.64 27.25
CA SER A 240 55.21 27.85 26.79
C SER A 240 56.24 27.94 27.93
N SER A 241 55.80 28.18 29.17
CA SER A 241 56.67 28.28 30.35
C SER A 241 57.14 26.94 30.94
N VAL A 242 56.51 25.82 30.55
CA VAL A 242 56.78 24.49 31.13
C VAL A 242 57.87 23.72 30.37
N PHE A 243 58.27 24.18 29.18
CA PHE A 243 59.26 23.52 28.32
C PHE A 243 60.57 24.31 28.12
N ARG A 244 60.94 25.21 29.05
CA ARG A 244 62.24 25.88 29.03
C ARG A 244 63.16 25.42 30.15
#